data_AF-A0A937X4C4-F1
#
_entry.id   AF-A0A937X4C4-F1
#
_cell.length_a   1.000
_cell.length_b   1.000
_cell.length_c   1.000
_cell.angle_alpha   90.00
_cell.angle_beta   90.00
_cell.angle_gamma   90.00
#
_symmetry.space_group_name_H-M   'P 1'
#
loop_
_entity.id
_entity.type
_entity.pdbx_description
1 polymer ?
#
loop_
_entity_poly.entity_id
_entity_poly.type
_entity_poly.pdbx_seq_one_letter_code
_entity_poly.pdbx_strand_id
1 'polypeptide(L)'
;MAGVLAALVDIFLVQVPRHPSFLGGPAHQGGWLSNVVRDLVGDILPPSTIHALEREFPVAFDPSTNTKLEIPIPGLGPRTHRFQSPGHDPILGLVFGVYDVLRGTFTGIGKDGTLISQLSPGYDPLDQGEYFFVRLLEALRLVVGHQISDVATPAGLSAPLMPLAMFFQVGSIGPRGYTIGEVARQMYRSGYDFRHFLAGSLSTAVAEVVVRGAWVVRRLTEGGSVGEAMPSASHPRLRRTLFLAHLGATAVNAGKIAITQNPLSLNWAQWLALFRYLIPEAVRVISGDEARRNAAVDAQLSSGWLDVYTSINQTWMRQGRTVITL
;
A
#
# COMPACT_ATOMS: atom_id res chain seq x y z
N MET A 1 -10.64 16.09 9.23
CA MET A 1 -9.57 17.06 8.91
C MET A 1 -8.32 16.38 8.36
N ALA A 2 -7.68 15.45 9.07
CA ALA A 2 -6.45 14.79 8.60
C ALA A 2 -6.57 14.15 7.19
N GLY A 3 -7.66 13.41 6.92
CA GLY A 3 -7.92 12.85 5.59
C GLY A 3 -8.10 13.90 4.49
N VAL A 4 -8.68 15.06 4.82
CA VAL A 4 -8.81 16.18 3.87
C VAL A 4 -7.44 16.77 3.56
N LEU A 5 -6.59 16.99 4.57
CA LEU A 5 -5.22 17.48 4.37
C LEU A 5 -4.40 16.54 3.47
N ALA A 6 -4.45 15.24 3.74
CA ALA A 6 -3.82 14.22 2.89
C ALA A 6 -4.34 14.29 1.44
N ALA A 7 -5.65 14.45 1.25
CA ALA A 7 -6.24 14.58 -0.08
C ALA A 7 -5.83 15.89 -0.79
N LEU A 8 -5.70 17.01 -0.08
CA LEU A 8 -5.21 18.26 -0.67
C LEU A 8 -3.76 18.13 -1.15
N VAL A 9 -2.90 17.44 -0.38
CA VAL A 9 -1.53 17.12 -0.82
C VAL A 9 -1.55 16.25 -2.07
N ASP A 10 -2.42 15.23 -2.13
CA ASP A 10 -2.57 14.39 -3.32
C ASP A 10 -3.05 15.17 -4.56
N ILE A 11 -4.04 16.05 -4.38
CA ILE A 11 -4.64 16.83 -5.47
C ILE A 11 -3.67 17.88 -6.00
N PHE A 12 -3.02 18.64 -5.12
CA PHE A 12 -2.23 19.80 -5.55
C PHE A 12 -0.74 19.47 -5.77
N LEU A 13 -0.17 18.55 -4.99
CA LEU A 13 1.28 18.33 -4.99
C LEU A 13 1.68 17.02 -5.69
N VAL A 14 0.96 15.92 -5.47
CA VAL A 14 1.27 14.61 -6.10
C VAL A 14 0.75 14.55 -7.54
N GLN A 15 -0.51 14.92 -7.76
CA GLN A 15 -1.20 14.90 -9.07
C GLN A 15 -1.12 13.54 -9.77
N VAL A 16 -0.55 13.49 -10.97
CA VAL A 16 -0.27 12.32 -11.81
C VAL A 16 1.23 12.32 -12.15
N PRO A 17 1.85 11.18 -12.52
CA PRO A 17 3.26 11.16 -12.90
C PRO A 17 3.50 11.92 -14.20
N ARG A 18 4.76 12.29 -14.47
CA ARG A 18 5.17 12.88 -15.74
C ARG A 18 5.04 11.86 -16.86
N HIS A 19 4.29 12.19 -17.92
CA HIS A 19 4.09 11.30 -19.06
C HIS A 19 3.80 12.06 -20.35
N PRO A 20 4.17 11.50 -21.53
CA PRO A 20 3.92 12.15 -22.82
C PRO A 20 2.49 11.97 -23.33
N SER A 21 1.80 10.92 -22.91
CA SER A 21 0.39 10.63 -23.23
C SER A 21 -0.05 9.42 -22.40
N PHE A 22 -1.34 9.37 -22.04
CA PHE A 22 -1.93 8.21 -21.37
C PHE A 22 -3.36 7.98 -21.85
N LEU A 23 -3.64 6.78 -22.36
CA LEU A 23 -4.96 6.38 -22.90
C LEU A 23 -5.58 7.37 -23.91
N GLY A 24 -4.75 8.07 -24.69
CA GLY A 24 -5.20 9.10 -25.64
C GLY A 24 -5.36 10.50 -25.03
N GLY A 25 -5.14 10.64 -23.72
CA GLY A 25 -5.05 11.92 -23.03
C GLY A 25 -3.74 12.67 -23.32
N PRO A 26 -3.71 13.98 -23.01
CA PRO A 26 -2.58 14.86 -23.28
C PRO A 26 -1.38 14.54 -22.38
N ALA A 27 -0.22 15.08 -22.74
CA ALA A 27 0.98 15.03 -21.90
C ALA A 27 0.76 15.76 -20.56
N HIS A 28 1.49 15.33 -19.52
CA HIS A 28 1.51 15.99 -18.22
C HIS A 28 2.94 16.11 -17.70
N GLN A 29 3.30 17.26 -17.11
CA GLN A 29 4.67 17.51 -16.60
C GLN A 29 4.96 16.83 -15.25
N GLY A 30 3.95 16.22 -14.66
CA GLY A 30 4.00 15.60 -13.34
C GLY A 30 3.72 16.60 -12.22
N GLY A 31 3.16 16.12 -11.11
CA GLY A 31 3.00 16.95 -9.91
C GLY A 31 4.35 17.35 -9.31
N TRP A 32 4.39 18.51 -8.66
CA TRP A 32 5.61 19.04 -8.04
C TRP A 32 6.26 18.03 -7.08
N LEU A 33 5.49 17.45 -6.17
CA LEU A 33 6.01 16.49 -5.18
C LEU A 33 6.47 15.19 -5.84
N SER A 34 5.76 14.73 -6.88
CA SER A 34 6.19 13.56 -7.65
C SER A 34 7.54 13.78 -8.33
N ASN A 35 7.79 14.98 -8.86
CA ASN A 35 9.07 15.32 -9.48
C ASN A 35 10.17 15.48 -8.42
N VAL A 36 9.91 16.17 -7.30
CA VAL A 36 10.87 16.28 -6.19
C VAL A 36 11.32 14.92 -5.68
N VAL A 37 10.38 13.99 -5.45
CA VAL A 37 10.73 12.63 -4.99
C VAL A 37 11.54 11.88 -6.05
N ARG A 38 11.17 11.98 -7.33
CA ARG A 38 11.93 11.34 -8.41
C ARG A 38 13.37 11.85 -8.44
N ASP A 39 13.54 13.18 -8.37
CA ASP A 39 14.84 13.82 -8.50
C ASP A 39 15.71 13.49 -7.27
N LEU A 40 15.15 13.55 -6.05
CA LEU A 40 15.83 13.12 -4.82
C LEU A 40 16.29 11.65 -4.88
N VAL A 41 15.43 10.75 -5.37
CA VAL A 41 15.80 9.33 -5.54
C VAL A 41 16.91 9.16 -6.58
N GLY A 42 16.89 9.96 -7.66
CA GLY A 42 17.94 9.99 -8.66
C GLY A 42 19.29 10.48 -8.12
N ASP A 43 19.27 11.46 -7.21
CA ASP A 43 20.47 11.97 -6.56
C ASP A 43 21.08 10.96 -5.56
N ILE A 44 20.23 10.21 -4.86
CA ILE A 44 20.65 9.13 -3.95
C ILE A 44 21.23 7.94 -4.74
N LEU A 45 20.64 7.62 -5.89
CA LEU A 45 21.01 6.49 -6.74
C LEU A 45 21.39 6.98 -8.15
N PRO A 46 22.56 7.63 -8.30
CA PRO A 46 22.99 8.13 -9.59
C PRO A 46 23.30 6.96 -10.54
N PRO A 47 23.36 7.20 -11.87
CA PRO A 47 23.56 6.14 -12.86
C PRO A 47 24.79 5.28 -12.58
N SER A 48 25.91 5.83 -12.13
CA SER A 48 27.11 5.05 -11.80
C SER A 48 26.87 4.01 -10.70
N THR A 49 26.09 4.37 -9.68
CA THR A 49 25.72 3.47 -8.58
C THR A 49 24.77 2.39 -9.08
N ILE A 50 23.78 2.77 -9.89
CA ILE A 50 22.83 1.81 -10.50
C ILE A 50 23.58 0.74 -11.32
N HIS A 51 24.47 1.14 -12.22
CA HIS A 51 25.25 0.17 -13.02
C HIS A 51 26.19 -0.69 -12.17
N ALA A 52 26.69 -0.19 -11.04
CA ALA A 52 27.48 -0.98 -10.11
C ALA A 52 26.63 -2.05 -9.41
N LEU A 53 25.43 -1.68 -8.95
CA LEU A 53 24.48 -2.61 -8.33
C LEU A 53 23.95 -3.65 -9.32
N GLU A 54 23.59 -3.27 -10.55
CA GLU A 54 23.16 -4.19 -11.62
C GLU A 54 24.20 -5.29 -11.87
N ARG A 55 25.50 -4.94 -11.81
CA ARG A 55 26.60 -5.89 -11.97
C ARG A 55 26.83 -6.77 -10.74
N GLU A 56 26.60 -6.25 -9.54
CA GLU A 56 26.83 -6.98 -8.29
C GLU A 56 25.69 -7.96 -7.97
N PHE A 57 24.46 -7.63 -8.39
CA PHE A 57 23.26 -8.36 -8.01
C PHE A 57 22.50 -8.93 -9.23
N PRO A 58 23.10 -9.89 -9.97
CA PRO A 58 22.41 -10.60 -11.03
C PRO A 58 21.34 -11.54 -10.46
N VAL A 59 20.19 -11.62 -11.11
CA VAL A 59 19.06 -12.46 -10.67
C VAL A 59 18.44 -13.22 -11.84
N ALA A 60 17.89 -14.39 -11.53
CA ALA A 60 17.27 -15.27 -12.53
C ALA A 60 16.00 -14.67 -13.17
N PHE A 61 15.36 -13.71 -12.50
CA PHE A 61 14.06 -13.18 -12.89
C PHE A 61 14.09 -11.88 -13.73
N ASP A 62 15.24 -11.55 -14.31
CA ASP A 62 15.48 -10.36 -15.17
C ASP A 62 15.42 -10.57 -16.72
N PRO A 63 14.81 -11.64 -17.31
CA PRO A 63 14.56 -11.66 -18.75
C PRO A 63 13.72 -10.48 -19.25
N SER A 64 14.30 -9.65 -20.13
CA SER A 64 13.63 -8.48 -20.70
C SER A 64 12.78 -8.78 -21.95
N THR A 65 12.95 -9.95 -22.57
CA THR A 65 12.20 -10.41 -23.75
C THR A 65 11.93 -11.91 -23.71
N ASN A 66 11.00 -12.37 -24.54
CA ASN A 66 10.68 -13.80 -24.69
C ASN A 66 11.74 -14.60 -25.48
N THR A 67 12.79 -13.96 -26.02
CA THR A 67 13.70 -14.59 -27.00
C THR A 67 14.42 -15.83 -26.46
N LYS A 68 14.69 -15.88 -25.15
CA LYS A 68 15.39 -17.00 -24.51
C LYS A 68 14.48 -17.86 -23.64
N LEU A 69 13.18 -17.56 -23.58
CA LEU A 69 12.23 -18.28 -22.75
C LEU A 69 11.61 -19.43 -23.53
N GLU A 70 11.40 -20.56 -22.86
CA GLU A 70 10.73 -21.72 -23.45
C GLU A 70 9.23 -21.44 -23.64
N ILE A 71 8.61 -20.82 -22.63
CA ILE A 71 7.21 -20.42 -22.63
C ILE A 71 7.13 -18.89 -22.71
N PRO A 72 6.64 -18.31 -23.81
CA PRO A 72 6.51 -16.87 -23.93
C PRO A 72 5.54 -16.28 -22.88
N ILE A 73 5.94 -15.19 -22.24
CA ILE A 73 5.08 -14.40 -21.35
C ILE A 73 4.37 -13.30 -22.16
N PRO A 74 3.03 -13.30 -22.22
CA PRO A 74 2.27 -12.31 -22.96
C PRO A 74 2.54 -10.88 -22.48
N GLY A 75 2.98 -9.99 -23.37
CA GLY A 75 3.24 -8.58 -23.05
C GLY A 75 4.63 -8.28 -22.48
N LEU A 76 5.52 -9.27 -22.44
CA LEU A 76 6.91 -9.11 -22.01
C LEU A 76 7.71 -8.28 -22.98
N GLY A 77 8.49 -7.36 -22.43
CA GLY A 77 9.33 -6.48 -23.22
C GLY A 77 10.19 -5.56 -22.36
N PRO A 78 11.15 -4.84 -22.99
CA PRO A 78 12.14 -4.06 -22.26
C PRO A 78 11.56 -2.99 -21.33
N ARG A 79 10.36 -2.46 -21.64
CA ARG A 79 9.66 -1.45 -20.82
C ARG A 79 8.65 -2.04 -19.84
N THR A 80 8.45 -3.35 -19.81
CA THR A 80 7.38 -4.01 -19.05
C THR A 80 7.83 -5.21 -18.23
N HIS A 81 9.03 -5.75 -18.45
CA HIS A 81 9.52 -6.93 -17.73
C HIS A 81 9.44 -6.80 -16.21
N ARG A 82 9.83 -5.66 -15.64
CA ARG A 82 9.71 -5.42 -14.19
C ARG A 82 8.29 -5.34 -13.65
N PHE A 83 7.32 -5.01 -14.49
CA PHE A 83 5.91 -5.08 -14.09
C PHE A 83 5.37 -6.49 -14.20
N GLN A 84 5.88 -7.28 -15.15
CA GLN A 84 5.42 -8.64 -15.41
C GLN A 84 6.10 -9.70 -14.56
N SER A 85 7.32 -9.47 -14.13
CA SER A 85 8.02 -10.33 -13.20
C SER A 85 7.74 -9.84 -11.77
N PRO A 86 6.94 -10.57 -10.97
CA PRO A 86 6.72 -10.22 -9.56
C PRO A 86 8.02 -10.23 -8.73
N GLY A 87 9.11 -10.81 -9.26
CA GLY A 87 10.45 -10.69 -8.70
C GLY A 87 10.92 -9.24 -8.56
N HIS A 88 10.47 -8.33 -9.44
CA HIS A 88 10.77 -6.91 -9.33
C HIS A 88 9.76 -6.11 -8.49
N ASP A 89 8.73 -6.72 -7.90
CA ASP A 89 7.86 -5.97 -6.99
C ASP A 89 8.55 -5.74 -5.63
N PRO A 90 8.48 -4.54 -5.02
CA PRO A 90 9.12 -4.28 -3.73
C PRO A 90 8.72 -5.22 -2.59
N ILE A 91 7.51 -5.82 -2.63
CA ILE A 91 7.02 -6.77 -1.63
C ILE A 91 7.03 -8.19 -2.20
N LEU A 92 6.46 -8.40 -3.39
CA LEU A 92 6.40 -9.75 -3.97
C LEU A 92 7.78 -10.29 -4.33
N GLY A 93 8.76 -9.44 -4.61
CA GLY A 93 10.14 -9.83 -4.87
C GLY A 93 10.77 -10.60 -3.71
N LEU A 94 10.41 -10.27 -2.47
CA LEU A 94 10.87 -11.01 -1.28
C LEU A 94 10.31 -12.43 -1.20
N VAL A 95 9.29 -12.76 -2.00
CA VAL A 95 8.70 -14.09 -2.09
C VAL A 95 9.05 -14.73 -3.43
N PHE A 96 8.57 -14.16 -4.53
CA PHE A 96 8.76 -14.67 -5.89
C PHE A 96 10.18 -14.50 -6.38
N GLY A 97 10.83 -13.35 -6.13
CA GLY A 97 12.22 -13.14 -6.52
C GLY A 97 13.18 -14.06 -5.76
N VAL A 98 12.94 -14.24 -4.45
CA VAL A 98 13.70 -15.19 -3.62
C VAL A 98 13.48 -16.63 -4.10
N TYR A 99 12.24 -17.00 -4.37
CA TYR A 99 11.91 -18.31 -4.94
C TYR A 99 12.63 -18.53 -6.27
N ASP A 100 12.58 -17.56 -7.19
CA ASP A 100 13.18 -17.63 -8.51
C ASP A 100 14.71 -17.74 -8.44
N VAL A 101 15.36 -17.00 -7.54
CA VAL A 101 16.81 -17.13 -7.30
C VAL A 101 17.16 -18.49 -6.71
N LEU A 102 16.37 -19.01 -5.76
CA LEU A 102 16.63 -20.33 -5.17
C LEU A 102 16.43 -21.47 -6.17
N ARG A 103 15.48 -21.33 -7.10
CA ARG A 103 15.09 -22.36 -8.06
C ARG A 103 15.75 -22.21 -9.44
N GLY A 104 16.48 -21.13 -9.69
CA GLY A 104 16.97 -20.81 -11.04
C GLY A 104 15.82 -20.58 -12.02
N THR A 105 14.67 -20.11 -11.55
CA THR A 105 13.46 -19.92 -12.36
C THR A 105 13.21 -18.44 -12.67
N PHE A 106 12.29 -18.23 -13.59
CA PHE A 106 11.68 -16.95 -13.89
C PHE A 106 10.17 -17.11 -13.79
N THR A 107 9.58 -16.39 -12.85
CA THR A 107 8.14 -16.26 -12.73
C THR A 107 7.69 -14.96 -13.36
N GLY A 108 6.64 -15.02 -14.19
CA GLY A 108 6.01 -13.82 -14.73
C GLY A 108 4.51 -13.96 -14.92
N ILE A 109 3.84 -12.81 -14.91
CA ILE A 109 2.41 -12.64 -15.05
C ILE A 109 2.17 -11.97 -16.41
N GLY A 110 1.49 -12.69 -17.30
CA GLY A 110 1.08 -12.20 -18.60
C GLY A 110 0.08 -11.05 -18.51
N LYS A 111 0.03 -10.20 -19.54
CA LYS A 111 -0.96 -9.11 -19.64
C LYS A 111 -2.42 -9.61 -19.63
N ASP A 112 -2.61 -10.87 -19.98
CA ASP A 112 -3.85 -11.65 -19.96
C ASP A 112 -4.11 -12.38 -18.63
N GLY A 113 -3.25 -12.18 -17.62
CA GLY A 113 -3.40 -12.74 -16.28
C GLY A 113 -2.84 -14.15 -16.11
N THR A 114 -2.18 -14.72 -17.12
CA THR A 114 -1.54 -16.05 -16.98
C THR A 114 -0.31 -15.97 -16.09
N LEU A 115 -0.24 -16.78 -15.04
CA LEU A 115 0.98 -16.95 -14.24
C LEU A 115 1.82 -18.08 -14.83
N ILE A 116 3.05 -17.78 -15.21
CA ILE A 116 4.00 -18.73 -15.79
C ILE A 116 5.27 -18.72 -14.93
N SER A 117 5.74 -19.90 -14.53
CA SER A 117 7.05 -20.09 -13.91
C SER A 117 7.80 -21.15 -14.71
N GLN A 118 9.04 -20.84 -15.10
CA GLN A 118 9.86 -21.68 -15.97
C GLN A 118 11.34 -21.53 -15.63
N LEU A 119 12.20 -22.43 -16.11
CA LEU A 119 13.64 -22.31 -15.91
C LEU A 119 14.18 -21.03 -16.57
N SER A 120 15.07 -20.33 -15.87
CA SER A 120 15.74 -19.15 -16.41
C SER A 120 17.06 -19.56 -17.06
N PRO A 121 17.30 -19.21 -18.35
CA PRO A 121 18.53 -19.59 -19.04
C PRO A 121 19.78 -19.04 -18.35
N GLY A 122 20.71 -19.93 -18.00
CA GLY A 122 21.99 -19.57 -17.39
C GLY A 122 21.96 -19.41 -15.87
N TYR A 123 20.89 -19.84 -15.20
CA TYR A 123 20.79 -19.85 -13.75
C TYR A 123 20.49 -21.25 -13.24
N ASP A 124 21.40 -21.79 -12.43
CA ASP A 124 21.20 -23.07 -11.75
C ASP A 124 20.49 -22.86 -10.40
N PRO A 125 19.66 -23.81 -9.94
CA PRO A 125 19.03 -23.74 -8.62
C PRO A 125 20.08 -23.67 -7.50
N LEU A 126 19.92 -22.70 -6.59
CA LEU A 126 20.75 -22.54 -5.38
C LEU A 126 20.28 -23.41 -4.21
N ASP A 127 19.09 -24.00 -4.28
CA ASP A 127 18.49 -24.83 -3.22
C ASP A 127 19.05 -26.27 -3.16
N GLN A 128 19.99 -26.61 -4.03
CA GLN A 128 20.65 -27.91 -4.05
C GLN A 128 21.91 -27.89 -3.17
N GLY A 129 21.88 -28.58 -2.02
CA GLY A 129 23.03 -28.79 -1.14
C GLY A 129 22.74 -28.61 0.35
N GLU A 130 23.78 -28.75 1.18
CA GLU A 130 23.72 -28.41 2.61
C GLU A 130 23.70 -26.87 2.77
N TYR A 131 23.13 -26.34 3.87
CA TYR A 131 23.03 -24.89 4.20
C TYR A 131 21.91 -24.06 3.53
N PHE A 132 20.66 -24.55 3.53
CA PHE A 132 19.49 -23.79 3.06
C PHE A 132 19.41 -22.35 3.58
N PHE A 133 19.65 -22.11 4.88
CA PHE A 133 19.57 -20.76 5.45
C PHE A 133 20.61 -19.79 4.86
N VAL A 134 21.81 -20.27 4.50
CA VAL A 134 22.83 -19.44 3.85
C VAL A 134 22.37 -19.05 2.45
N ARG A 135 21.81 -20.01 1.70
CA ARG A 135 21.25 -19.76 0.36
C ARG A 135 20.06 -18.83 0.38
N LEU A 136 19.22 -18.92 1.41
CA LEU A 136 18.10 -18.00 1.61
C LEU A 136 18.59 -16.56 1.86
N LEU A 137 19.61 -16.38 2.70
CA LEU A 137 20.21 -15.06 2.95
C LEU A 137 20.91 -14.51 1.70
N GLU A 138 21.58 -15.37 0.93
CA GLU A 138 22.18 -15.03 -0.36
C GLU A 138 21.12 -14.58 -1.38
N ALA A 139 20.02 -15.33 -1.50
CA ALA A 139 18.90 -14.98 -2.37
C ALA A 139 18.25 -13.65 -1.94
N LEU A 140 18.04 -13.44 -0.64
CA LEU A 140 17.53 -12.17 -0.10
C LEU A 140 18.47 -11.00 -0.44
N ARG A 141 19.79 -11.18 -0.29
CA ARG A 141 20.78 -10.16 -0.67
C ARG A 141 20.70 -9.84 -2.15
N LEU A 142 20.67 -10.85 -3.02
CA LEU A 142 20.58 -10.69 -4.47
C LEU A 142 19.30 -9.94 -4.87
N VAL A 143 18.15 -10.38 -4.35
CA VAL A 143 16.86 -9.74 -4.61
C VAL A 143 16.86 -8.28 -4.17
N VAL A 144 17.23 -7.99 -2.91
CA VAL A 144 17.21 -6.61 -2.40
C VAL A 144 18.18 -5.73 -3.16
N GLY A 145 19.40 -6.21 -3.45
CA GLY A 145 20.39 -5.47 -4.21
C GLY A 145 19.95 -5.17 -5.65
N HIS A 146 19.37 -6.16 -6.33
CA HIS A 146 18.82 -6.00 -7.68
C HIS A 146 17.66 -5.00 -7.69
N GLN A 147 16.75 -5.09 -6.70
CA GLN A 147 15.66 -4.15 -6.55
C GLN A 147 16.14 -2.71 -6.39
N ILE A 148 17.16 -2.46 -5.56
CA ILE A 148 17.74 -1.12 -5.41
C ILE A 148 18.29 -0.61 -6.74
N SER A 149 18.92 -1.49 -7.53
CA SER A 149 19.43 -1.15 -8.86
C SER A 149 18.34 -0.72 -9.84
N ASP A 150 17.09 -1.16 -9.65
CA ASP A 150 15.99 -0.81 -10.55
C ASP A 150 15.25 0.49 -10.17
N VAL A 151 15.33 0.94 -8.91
CA VAL A 151 14.52 2.04 -8.35
C VAL A 151 14.64 3.35 -9.14
N ALA A 152 15.87 3.78 -9.47
CA ALA A 152 16.12 5.09 -10.08
C ALA A 152 16.35 5.05 -11.60
N THR A 153 16.17 3.90 -12.23
CA THR A 153 16.25 3.75 -13.69
C THR A 153 15.11 4.51 -14.41
N PRO A 154 15.17 4.68 -15.75
CA PRO A 154 14.10 5.37 -16.48
C PRO A 154 12.70 4.74 -16.32
N ALA A 155 12.59 3.42 -16.17
CA ALA A 155 11.32 2.75 -15.93
C ALA A 155 10.96 2.64 -14.43
N GLY A 156 11.96 2.58 -13.55
CA GLY A 156 11.76 2.37 -12.11
C GLY A 156 11.30 0.96 -11.76
N LEU A 157 10.99 0.75 -10.48
CA LEU A 157 10.22 -0.41 -9.99
C LEU A 157 8.72 -0.16 -10.10
N SER A 158 7.92 -1.21 -10.10
CA SER A 158 6.46 -1.07 -9.97
C SER A 158 6.07 -0.59 -8.57
N ALA A 159 4.90 0.02 -8.44
CA ALA A 159 4.33 0.29 -7.12
C ALA A 159 4.03 -1.05 -6.40
N PRO A 160 4.23 -1.17 -5.07
CA PRO A 160 4.12 -2.45 -4.39
C PRO A 160 2.76 -3.09 -4.57
N LEU A 161 2.74 -4.39 -4.87
CA LEU A 161 1.55 -5.22 -5.14
C LEU A 161 0.78 -4.83 -6.41
N MET A 162 1.16 -3.78 -7.13
CA MET A 162 0.45 -3.33 -8.34
C MET A 162 0.49 -4.35 -9.49
N PRO A 163 1.56 -5.14 -9.70
CA PRO A 163 1.56 -6.23 -10.68
C PRO A 163 0.42 -7.24 -10.54
N LEU A 164 -0.08 -7.48 -9.32
CA LEU A 164 -1.22 -8.37 -9.08
C LEU A 164 -2.49 -7.90 -9.78
N ALA A 165 -2.57 -6.60 -10.13
CA ALA A 165 -3.70 -6.07 -10.88
C ALA A 165 -3.90 -6.79 -12.22
N MET A 166 -2.84 -7.38 -12.79
CA MET A 166 -2.93 -8.16 -14.03
C MET A 166 -3.79 -9.42 -13.91
N PHE A 167 -4.14 -9.89 -12.71
CA PHE A 167 -5.13 -10.96 -12.57
C PHE A 167 -6.58 -10.48 -12.79
N PHE A 168 -6.84 -9.17 -12.71
CA PHE A 168 -8.17 -8.62 -12.93
C PHE A 168 -8.43 -8.34 -14.42
N GLN A 169 -8.83 -9.41 -15.14
CA GLN A 169 -9.21 -9.38 -16.56
C GLN A 169 -10.67 -8.93 -16.77
N VAL A 170 -11.13 -7.99 -15.95
CA VAL A 170 -12.50 -7.44 -16.00
C VAL A 170 -12.46 -5.93 -16.24
N GLY A 171 -13.58 -5.38 -16.71
CA GLY A 171 -13.74 -3.97 -17.00
C GLY A 171 -13.45 -3.62 -18.47
N SER A 172 -13.95 -2.46 -18.89
CA SER A 172 -13.73 -1.87 -20.21
C SER A 172 -13.46 -0.38 -20.02
N ILE A 173 -12.18 -0.02 -19.94
CA ILE A 173 -11.72 1.33 -19.58
C ILE A 173 -10.98 1.95 -20.77
N GLY A 174 -11.34 3.19 -21.10
CA GLY A 174 -10.74 3.94 -22.20
C GLY A 174 -11.16 3.44 -23.59
N PRO A 175 -10.65 4.06 -24.66
CA PRO A 175 -11.15 3.88 -26.02
C PRO A 175 -10.90 2.48 -26.61
N ARG A 176 -9.96 1.72 -26.04
CA ARG A 176 -9.61 0.36 -26.48
C ARG A 176 -10.19 -0.74 -25.60
N GLY A 177 -11.09 -0.41 -24.67
CA GLY A 177 -11.78 -1.38 -23.82
C GLY A 177 -10.84 -2.18 -22.92
N TYR A 178 -9.99 -1.48 -22.16
CA TYR A 178 -8.98 -2.13 -21.33
C TYR A 178 -9.55 -2.75 -20.05
N THR A 179 -9.04 -3.93 -19.71
CA THR A 179 -9.24 -4.53 -18.39
C THR A 179 -8.49 -3.75 -17.31
N ILE A 180 -8.86 -3.94 -16.04
CA ILE A 180 -8.14 -3.36 -14.90
C ILE A 180 -6.65 -3.71 -14.95
N GLY A 181 -6.32 -4.96 -15.28
CA GLY A 181 -4.93 -5.41 -15.44
C GLY A 181 -4.16 -4.65 -16.50
N GLU A 182 -4.75 -4.45 -17.68
CA GLU A 182 -4.09 -3.71 -18.76
C GLU A 182 -4.01 -2.21 -18.47
N VAL A 183 -4.97 -1.64 -17.72
CA VAL A 183 -4.86 -0.26 -17.22
C VAL A 183 -3.68 -0.12 -16.26
N ALA A 184 -3.55 -1.00 -15.27
CA ALA A 184 -2.43 -0.96 -14.33
C ALA A 184 -1.06 -1.09 -15.04
N ARG A 185 -0.97 -2.01 -16.01
CA ARG A 185 0.23 -2.16 -16.85
C ARG A 185 0.54 -0.89 -17.64
N GLN A 186 -0.47 -0.21 -18.17
CA GLN A 186 -0.29 1.05 -18.89
C GLN A 186 0.06 2.22 -17.96
N MET A 187 -0.48 2.25 -16.75
CA MET A 187 -0.12 3.24 -15.73
C MET A 187 1.38 3.15 -15.44
N TYR A 188 1.89 1.95 -15.18
CA TYR A 188 3.31 1.70 -14.97
C TYR A 188 4.16 2.19 -16.15
N ARG A 189 3.80 1.81 -17.38
CA ARG A 189 4.48 2.27 -18.62
C ARG A 189 4.45 3.79 -18.80
N SER A 190 3.52 4.47 -18.14
CA SER A 190 3.32 5.93 -18.20
C SER A 190 3.85 6.63 -16.95
N GLY A 191 4.83 6.02 -16.27
CA GLY A 191 5.54 6.64 -15.16
C GLY A 191 4.89 6.46 -13.78
N TYR A 192 3.85 5.62 -13.66
CA TYR A 192 3.32 5.20 -12.37
C TYR A 192 4.22 4.12 -11.75
N ASP A 193 5.42 4.54 -11.38
CA ASP A 193 6.47 3.69 -10.81
C ASP A 193 6.52 3.83 -9.27
N PHE A 194 7.49 3.15 -8.66
CA PHE A 194 7.73 3.17 -7.22
C PHE A 194 8.02 4.58 -6.71
N ARG A 195 8.66 5.46 -7.49
CA ARG A 195 8.98 6.83 -7.08
C ARG A 195 7.70 7.68 -7.01
N HIS A 196 6.80 7.51 -7.98
CA HIS A 196 5.47 8.14 -7.91
C HIS A 196 4.67 7.59 -6.73
N PHE A 197 4.73 6.28 -6.46
CA PHE A 197 4.14 5.68 -5.26
C PHE A 197 4.70 6.26 -3.96
N LEU A 198 6.01 6.51 -3.86
CA LEU A 198 6.62 7.17 -2.71
C LEU A 198 6.08 8.59 -2.52
N ALA A 199 5.89 9.36 -3.61
CA ALA A 199 5.27 10.67 -3.53
C ALA A 199 3.81 10.60 -3.03
N GLY A 200 3.00 9.65 -3.52
CA GLY A 200 1.65 9.39 -2.99
C GLY A 200 1.64 8.89 -1.55
N SER A 201 2.71 8.22 -1.12
CA SER A 201 2.88 7.78 0.27
C SER A 201 3.11 8.97 1.21
N LEU A 202 3.74 10.05 0.76
CA LEU A 202 3.90 11.27 1.56
C LEU A 202 2.55 11.93 1.86
N SER A 203 1.62 11.98 0.91
CA SER A 203 0.26 12.49 1.19
C SER A 203 -0.45 11.60 2.21
N THR A 204 -0.29 10.29 2.10
CA THR A 204 -0.85 9.30 3.03
C THR A 204 -0.24 9.45 4.44
N ALA A 205 1.06 9.70 4.52
CA ALA A 205 1.79 9.91 5.77
C ALA A 205 1.31 11.16 6.52
N VAL A 206 0.84 12.21 5.83
CA VAL A 206 0.24 13.39 6.49
C VAL A 206 -0.95 12.99 7.36
N ALA A 207 -1.83 12.10 6.88
CA ALA A 207 -2.96 11.63 7.68
C ALA A 207 -2.49 10.85 8.93
N GLU A 208 -1.51 9.96 8.76
CA GLU A 208 -0.92 9.18 9.85
C GLU A 208 -0.30 10.07 10.93
N VAL A 209 0.56 11.02 10.52
CA VAL A 209 1.27 11.93 11.42
C VAL A 209 0.29 12.83 12.17
N VAL A 210 -0.70 13.41 11.49
CA VAL A 210 -1.68 14.30 12.13
C VAL A 210 -2.55 13.53 13.13
N VAL A 211 -3.05 12.36 12.77
CA VAL A 211 -3.92 11.57 13.66
C VAL A 211 -3.13 11.04 14.87
N ARG A 212 -1.93 10.50 14.66
CA ARG A 212 -1.08 9.98 15.74
C ARG A 212 -0.55 11.09 16.63
N GLY A 213 -0.16 12.24 16.06
CA GLY A 213 0.26 13.42 16.81
C GLY A 213 -0.88 13.93 17.70
N ALA A 214 -2.08 14.09 17.14
CA ALA A 214 -3.25 14.50 17.91
C ALA A 214 -3.59 13.50 19.03
N TRP A 215 -3.41 12.20 18.78
CA TRP A 215 -3.57 11.16 19.81
C TRP A 215 -2.57 11.32 20.96
N VAL A 216 -1.29 11.48 20.65
CA VAL A 216 -0.22 11.67 21.66
C VAL A 216 -0.53 12.90 22.50
N VAL A 217 -0.79 14.05 21.86
CA VAL A 217 -1.11 15.31 22.55
C VAL A 217 -2.30 15.12 23.48
N ARG A 218 -3.40 14.56 22.96
CA ARG A 218 -4.61 14.30 23.75
C ARG A 218 -4.31 13.46 25.00
N ARG A 219 -3.60 12.34 24.84
CA ARG A 219 -3.29 11.42 25.95
C ARG A 219 -2.45 12.09 27.04
N LEU A 220 -1.47 12.89 26.65
CA LEU A 220 -0.65 13.63 27.61
C LEU A 220 -1.45 14.73 28.31
N THR A 221 -2.33 15.45 27.59
CA THR A 221 -3.18 16.50 28.20
C THR A 221 -4.25 15.94 29.14
N GLU A 222 -4.68 14.69 28.94
CA GLU A 222 -5.59 13.96 29.84
C GLU A 222 -4.86 13.41 31.08
N GLY A 223 -3.57 13.70 31.26
CA GLY A 223 -2.76 13.23 32.39
C GLY A 223 -2.19 11.82 32.23
N GLY A 224 -2.29 11.24 31.02
CA GLY A 224 -1.72 9.93 30.70
C GLY A 224 -0.19 9.96 30.65
N SER A 225 0.42 8.83 30.96
CA SER A 225 1.88 8.63 30.84
C SER A 225 2.33 8.59 29.37
N VAL A 226 3.64 8.77 29.14
CA VAL A 226 4.24 8.64 27.80
C VAL A 226 4.02 7.25 27.19
N GLY A 227 4.03 6.21 28.03
CA GLY A 227 3.75 4.83 27.60
C GLY A 227 2.32 4.66 27.09
N GLU A 228 1.33 5.26 27.78
CA GLU A 228 -0.08 5.24 27.36
C GLU A 228 -0.35 6.13 26.14
N ALA A 229 0.45 7.17 25.95
CA ALA A 229 0.40 8.04 24.79
C ALA A 229 0.99 7.40 23.53
N MET A 230 1.66 6.25 23.64
CA MET A 230 2.28 5.57 22.50
C MET A 230 1.25 5.34 21.37
N PRO A 231 1.45 5.91 20.18
CA PRO A 231 0.42 5.94 19.15
C PRO A 231 0.38 4.61 18.38
N SER A 232 0.04 3.52 19.04
CA SER A 232 -0.07 2.20 18.43
C SER A 232 -1.45 1.97 17.83
N ALA A 233 -1.48 1.51 16.57
CA ALA A 233 -2.72 1.10 15.91
C ALA A 233 -3.35 -0.17 16.50
N SER A 234 -2.70 -0.80 17.49
CA SER A 234 -3.32 -1.83 18.33
C SER A 234 -4.47 -1.25 19.16
N HIS A 235 -4.39 0.03 19.54
CA HIS A 235 -5.44 0.70 20.31
C HIS A 235 -6.69 0.94 19.44
N PRO A 236 -7.87 0.38 19.79
CA PRO A 236 -9.06 0.41 18.92
C PRO A 236 -9.53 1.82 18.55
N ARG A 237 -9.54 2.77 19.50
CA ARG A 237 -9.93 4.16 19.23
C ARG A 237 -9.01 4.84 18.21
N LEU A 238 -7.68 4.74 18.37
CA LEU A 238 -6.73 5.31 17.42
C LEU A 238 -6.87 4.67 16.04
N ARG A 239 -6.98 3.34 15.98
CA ARG A 239 -7.18 2.60 14.73
C ARG A 239 -8.44 3.04 13.98
N ARG A 240 -9.57 3.21 14.67
CA ARG A 240 -10.82 3.71 14.07
C ARG A 240 -10.68 5.13 13.54
N THR A 241 -9.96 6.00 14.24
CA THR A 241 -9.67 7.37 13.75
C THR A 241 -8.79 7.34 12.49
N LEU A 242 -7.77 6.49 12.45
CA LEU A 242 -6.92 6.29 11.27
C LEU A 242 -7.73 5.73 10.09
N PHE A 243 -8.57 4.72 10.34
CA PHE A 243 -9.49 4.18 9.35
C PHE A 243 -10.37 5.28 8.74
N LEU A 244 -11.04 6.09 9.56
CA LEU A 244 -11.92 7.17 9.07
C LEU A 244 -11.14 8.25 8.30
N ALA A 245 -9.91 8.57 8.73
CA ALA A 245 -9.05 9.52 8.02
C ALA A 245 -8.69 9.01 6.62
N HIS A 246 -8.23 7.76 6.50
CA HIS A 246 -7.90 7.17 5.20
C HIS A 246 -9.14 6.86 4.36
N LEU A 247 -10.28 6.52 4.95
CA LEU A 247 -11.54 6.38 4.23
C LEU A 247 -11.95 7.70 3.56
N GLY A 248 -11.88 8.81 4.31
CA GLY A 248 -12.15 10.15 3.76
C GLY A 248 -11.19 10.54 2.65
N ALA A 249 -9.88 10.35 2.85
CA ALA A 249 -8.87 10.63 1.81
C ALA A 249 -9.06 9.77 0.55
N THR A 250 -9.39 8.49 0.71
CA THR A 250 -9.64 7.57 -0.40
C THR A 250 -10.93 7.94 -1.14
N ALA A 251 -11.99 8.37 -0.45
CA ALA A 251 -13.20 8.86 -1.07
C ALA A 251 -12.93 10.11 -1.94
N VAL A 252 -12.09 11.03 -1.48
CA VAL A 252 -11.68 12.19 -2.28
C VAL A 252 -10.83 11.75 -3.48
N ASN A 253 -9.89 10.80 -3.32
CA ASN A 253 -9.11 10.27 -4.44
C ASN A 253 -9.99 9.53 -5.47
N ALA A 254 -10.99 8.76 -5.03
CA ALA A 254 -11.98 8.16 -5.91
C ALA A 254 -12.78 9.23 -6.68
N GLY A 255 -13.19 10.31 -6.00
CA GLY A 255 -13.80 11.48 -6.63
C GLY A 255 -12.88 12.16 -7.67
N LYS A 256 -11.59 12.34 -7.35
CA LYS A 256 -10.57 12.86 -8.28
C LYS A 256 -10.48 11.99 -9.53
N ILE A 257 -10.43 10.67 -9.40
CA ILE A 257 -10.41 9.73 -10.54
C ILE A 257 -11.71 9.85 -11.35
N ALA A 258 -12.87 9.88 -10.70
CA ALA A 258 -14.16 9.98 -11.37
C ALA A 258 -14.35 11.32 -12.11
N ILE A 259 -13.84 12.43 -11.57
CA ILE A 259 -13.93 13.75 -12.23
C ILE A 259 -12.94 13.85 -13.38
N THR A 260 -11.69 13.40 -13.17
CA THR A 260 -10.63 13.52 -14.20
C THR A 260 -10.73 12.45 -15.28
N GLN A 261 -11.49 11.37 -15.04
CA GLN A 261 -11.56 10.17 -15.89
C GLN A 261 -10.16 9.62 -16.22
N ASN A 262 -9.20 9.81 -15.31
CA ASN A 262 -7.80 9.47 -15.52
C ASN A 262 -7.33 8.47 -14.45
N PRO A 263 -7.15 7.19 -14.80
CA PRO A 263 -6.58 6.19 -13.89
C PRO A 263 -5.22 6.55 -13.27
N LEU A 264 -4.38 7.37 -13.93
CA LEU A 264 -3.13 7.86 -13.35
C LEU A 264 -3.34 8.75 -12.10
N SER A 265 -4.55 9.27 -11.89
CA SER A 265 -4.91 10.04 -10.70
C SER A 265 -5.06 9.18 -9.44
N LEU A 266 -5.02 7.85 -9.57
CA LEU A 266 -5.05 6.92 -8.45
C LEU A 266 -3.91 7.21 -7.49
N ASN A 267 -4.19 7.30 -6.19
CA ASN A 267 -3.15 7.31 -5.16
C ASN A 267 -3.06 5.91 -4.53
N TRP A 268 -2.28 5.02 -5.14
CA TRP A 268 -2.17 3.62 -4.74
C TRP A 268 -1.79 3.46 -3.26
N ALA A 269 -0.88 4.31 -2.75
CA ALA A 269 -0.50 4.31 -1.34
C ALA A 269 -1.68 4.58 -0.40
N GLN A 270 -2.56 5.52 -0.76
CA GLN A 270 -3.75 5.84 0.01
C GLN A 270 -4.76 4.68 0.02
N TRP A 271 -4.91 3.94 -1.09
CA TRP A 271 -5.75 2.74 -1.14
C TRP A 271 -5.18 1.59 -0.31
N LEU A 272 -3.86 1.35 -0.37
CA LEU A 272 -3.20 0.36 0.48
C LEU A 272 -3.33 0.71 1.97
N ALA A 273 -3.18 1.99 2.33
CA ALA A 273 -3.39 2.45 3.71
C ALA A 273 -4.83 2.28 4.17
N LEU A 274 -5.82 2.54 3.30
CA LEU A 274 -7.22 2.21 3.62
C LEU A 274 -7.38 0.72 3.92
N PHE A 275 -6.89 -0.17 3.06
CA PHE A 275 -7.05 -1.62 3.25
C PHE A 275 -6.37 -2.11 4.54
N ARG A 276 -5.20 -1.56 4.89
CA ARG A 276 -4.51 -1.84 6.16
C ARG A 276 -5.41 -1.64 7.37
N TYR A 277 -6.25 -0.61 7.38
CA TYR A 277 -7.16 -0.32 8.49
C TYR A 277 -8.56 -0.90 8.32
N LEU A 278 -9.04 -1.02 7.08
CA LEU A 278 -10.35 -1.59 6.77
C LEU A 278 -10.41 -3.07 7.14
N ILE A 279 -9.38 -3.86 6.82
CA ILE A 279 -9.40 -5.32 7.06
C ILE A 279 -9.60 -5.63 8.56
N PRO A 280 -8.81 -5.08 9.51
CA PRO A 280 -9.04 -5.34 10.93
C PRO A 280 -10.34 -4.74 11.50
N GLU A 281 -10.90 -3.69 10.89
CA GLU A 281 -12.24 -3.17 11.27
C GLU A 281 -13.33 -4.13 10.80
N ALA A 282 -13.28 -4.57 9.54
CA ALA A 282 -14.24 -5.52 8.97
C ALA A 282 -14.25 -6.84 9.72
N VAL A 283 -13.08 -7.41 10.03
CA VAL A 283 -12.97 -8.65 10.82
C VAL A 283 -13.66 -8.48 12.18
N ARG A 284 -13.47 -7.36 12.89
CA ARG A 284 -14.13 -7.13 14.19
C ARG A 284 -15.65 -7.04 14.10
N VAL A 285 -16.16 -6.39 13.06
CA VAL A 285 -17.60 -6.29 12.81
C VAL A 285 -18.18 -7.68 12.54
N ILE A 286 -17.53 -8.46 11.65
CA ILE A 286 -17.94 -9.81 11.29
C ILE A 286 -17.87 -10.77 12.49
N SER A 287 -16.84 -10.64 13.33
CA SER A 287 -16.67 -11.46 14.55
C SER A 287 -17.63 -11.10 15.69
N GLY A 288 -18.47 -10.07 15.54
CA GLY A 288 -19.44 -9.67 16.57
C GLY A 288 -18.82 -9.00 17.81
N ASP A 289 -17.55 -8.59 17.74
CA ASP A 289 -16.85 -7.94 18.85
C ASP A 289 -17.51 -6.62 19.24
N GLU A 290 -18.02 -5.88 18.25
CA GLU A 290 -18.71 -4.61 18.48
C GLU A 290 -20.06 -4.82 19.18
N ALA A 291 -20.81 -5.85 18.79
CA ALA A 291 -22.06 -6.21 19.46
C ALA A 291 -21.83 -6.61 20.93
N ARG A 292 -20.79 -7.44 21.19
CA ARG A 292 -20.41 -7.83 22.56
C ARG A 292 -19.97 -6.64 23.39
N ARG A 293 -19.17 -5.73 22.82
CA ARG A 293 -18.74 -4.51 23.51
C ARG A 293 -19.91 -3.57 23.80
N ASN A 294 -20.82 -3.36 22.86
CA ASN A 294 -21.99 -2.50 23.05
C ASN A 294 -22.89 -3.04 24.17
N ALA A 295 -23.17 -4.35 24.15
CA ALA A 295 -23.91 -5.01 25.23
C ALA A 295 -23.24 -4.83 26.61
N ALA A 296 -21.91 -4.92 26.67
CA ALA A 296 -21.16 -4.68 27.91
C ALA A 296 -21.25 -3.21 28.39
N VAL A 297 -21.19 -2.25 27.47
CA VAL A 297 -21.36 -0.82 27.79
C VAL A 297 -22.78 -0.55 28.28
N ASP A 298 -23.80 -1.09 27.61
CA ASP A 298 -25.21 -0.91 27.99
C ASP A 298 -25.48 -1.52 29.38
N ALA A 299 -24.89 -2.68 29.67
CA ALA A 299 -24.98 -3.29 31.00
C ALA A 299 -24.35 -2.39 32.08
N GLN A 300 -23.16 -1.80 31.82
CA GLN A 300 -22.47 -0.91 32.75
C GLN A 300 -23.21 0.43 32.95
N LEU A 301 -23.79 0.98 31.89
CA LEU A 301 -24.63 2.17 31.98
C LEU A 301 -25.90 1.90 32.78
N SER A 302 -26.53 0.74 32.56
CA SER A 302 -27.73 0.33 33.29
C SER A 302 -27.46 0.14 34.78
N SER A 303 -26.34 -0.50 35.14
CA SER A 303 -25.96 -0.66 36.54
C SER A 303 -25.63 0.68 37.20
N GLY A 304 -24.86 1.55 36.52
CA GLY A 304 -24.54 2.88 37.04
C GLY A 304 -25.78 3.76 37.22
N TRP A 305 -26.77 3.65 36.33
CA TRP A 305 -28.05 4.33 36.48
C TRP A 305 -28.82 3.83 37.71
N LEU A 306 -28.83 2.51 37.94
CA LEU A 306 -29.47 1.90 39.10
C LEU A 306 -28.80 2.35 40.42
N ASP A 307 -27.48 2.45 40.44
CA ASP A 307 -26.72 2.92 41.60
C ASP A 307 -27.05 4.39 41.94
N VAL A 308 -27.07 5.26 40.93
CA VAL A 308 -27.46 6.67 41.07
C VAL A 308 -28.89 6.79 41.56
N TYR A 309 -29.82 6.05 40.95
CA TYR A 309 -31.22 6.04 41.35
C TYR A 309 -31.41 5.57 42.80
N THR A 310 -30.72 4.50 43.19
CA THR A 310 -30.75 3.97 44.56
C THR A 310 -30.18 4.99 45.56
N SER A 311 -29.06 5.63 45.22
CA SER A 311 -28.43 6.68 46.03
C SER A 311 -29.33 7.89 46.25
N ILE A 312 -30.01 8.35 45.19
CA ILE A 312 -30.99 9.43 45.25
C ILE A 312 -32.12 9.02 46.19
N ASN A 313 -32.74 7.87 45.98
CA ASN A 313 -33.87 7.42 46.80
C ASN A 313 -33.50 7.23 48.28
N GLN A 314 -32.32 6.70 48.59
CA GLN A 314 -31.82 6.62 49.97
C GLN A 314 -31.64 8.01 50.60
N THR A 315 -31.12 8.98 49.83
CA THR A 315 -30.94 10.36 50.30
C THR A 315 -32.28 11.04 50.57
N TRP A 316 -33.26 10.86 49.68
CA TRP A 316 -34.61 11.40 49.84
C TRP A 316 -35.35 10.80 51.03
N MET A 317 -35.23 9.48 51.24
CA MET A 317 -35.79 8.83 52.44
C MET A 317 -35.17 9.35 53.73
N ARG A 318 -33.84 9.59 53.76
CA ARG A 318 -33.17 10.21 54.92
C ARG A 318 -33.65 11.64 55.20
N GLN A 319 -34.15 12.34 54.19
CA GLN A 319 -34.70 13.70 54.33
C GLN A 319 -36.22 13.72 54.55
N GLY A 320 -36.87 12.56 54.76
CA GLY A 320 -38.31 12.46 55.00
C GLY A 320 -39.19 12.81 53.80
N ARG A 321 -38.63 12.76 52.58
CA ARG A 321 -39.36 13.07 51.33
C ARG A 321 -39.80 11.79 50.63
N THR A 322 -40.90 11.87 49.90
CA THR A 322 -41.47 10.75 49.14
C THR A 322 -40.50 10.28 48.05
N VAL A 323 -40.36 8.96 47.93
CA VAL A 323 -39.49 8.26 46.96
C VAL A 323 -39.93 8.60 45.53
N ILE A 324 -38.96 8.84 44.63
CA ILE A 324 -39.22 9.03 43.21
C ILE A 324 -39.25 7.64 42.57
N THR A 325 -40.40 7.23 42.04
CA THR A 325 -40.55 6.00 41.24
C THR A 325 -40.48 6.32 39.75
N LEU A 326 -39.63 5.58 39.02
CA LEU A 326 -39.61 5.55 37.55
C LEU A 326 -40.71 4.65 37.00
#